data_AF-A0A8X6N1G7-F1
#
_entry.id   AF-A0A8X6N1G7-F1
#
_cell.length_a   1.000
_cell.length_b   1.000
_cell.length_c   1.000
_cell.angle_alpha   90.00
_cell.angle_beta   90.00
_cell.angle_gamma   90.00
#
_symmetry.space_group_name_H-M   'P 1'
#
loop_
_entity.id
_entity.type
_entity.pdbx_description
1 polymer ?
#
loop_
_entity_poly.entity_id
_entity_poly.type
_entity_poly.pdbx_seq_one_letter_code
_entity_poly.pdbx_strand_id
1 'polypeptide(L)'
;MRFTKICQSVEEEISSCKGKKWVEFCEKLDPRKISQHWRVIKTLNNETTLGKVHLQSNTISLSGRNAAINIETALMLAEHYETKSKLNFNANDKKLLKAYRNSMKFSRNYQINDIFTERVSMEELDFAITKMDPHKAPGSDLIFGQMVQHFGSRAKKGTFGNFQPLLDYR
;
A
#
# COMPACT_ATOMS: atom_id res chain seq x y z
N MET A 1 47.62 -7.57 29.96
CA MET A 1 48.34 -7.69 28.66
C MET A 1 48.30 -9.08 28.00
N ARG A 2 48.02 -10.20 28.69
CA ARG A 2 47.91 -11.53 28.04
C ARG A 2 46.57 -11.77 27.33
N PHE A 3 45.48 -11.29 27.92
CA PHE A 3 44.12 -11.48 27.38
C PHE A 3 43.91 -10.77 26.03
N THR A 4 44.44 -9.55 25.88
CA THR A 4 44.39 -8.78 24.63
C THR A 4 45.13 -9.47 23.48
N LYS A 5 46.27 -10.13 23.77
CA LYS A 5 47.01 -10.91 22.77
C LYS A 5 46.26 -12.19 22.34
N ILE A 6 45.54 -12.83 23.27
CA ILE A 6 44.71 -14.00 22.97
C ILE A 6 43.49 -13.59 22.12
N CYS A 7 42.79 -12.50 22.47
CA CYS A 7 41.69 -11.97 21.66
C CYS A 7 42.15 -11.63 20.24
N GLN A 8 43.30 -10.96 20.09
CA GLN A 8 43.87 -10.64 18.79
C GLN A 8 44.21 -11.91 17.99
N SER A 9 44.83 -12.91 18.63
CA SER A 9 45.14 -14.20 17.99
C SER A 9 43.87 -14.92 17.51
N VAL A 10 42.78 -14.85 18.29
CA VAL A 10 41.49 -15.44 17.91
C VAL A 10 40.84 -14.69 16.75
N GLU A 11 40.92 -13.35 16.73
CA GLU A 11 40.42 -12.53 15.63
C GLU A 11 41.17 -12.78 14.32
N GLU A 12 42.49 -12.94 14.39
CA GLU A 12 43.35 -13.29 13.24
C GLU A 12 42.99 -14.69 12.70
N GLU A 13 42.78 -15.66 13.59
CA GLU A 13 42.40 -17.01 13.20
C GLU A 13 40.98 -17.07 12.60
N ILE A 14 40.03 -16.33 13.17
CA ILE A 14 38.69 -16.16 12.61
C ILE A 14 38.75 -15.52 11.22
N SER A 15 39.57 -14.50 11.04
CA SER A 15 39.74 -13.81 9.76
C SER A 15 40.34 -14.73 8.70
N SER A 16 41.36 -15.51 9.08
CA SER A 16 41.97 -16.54 8.24
C SER A 16 40.95 -17.62 7.84
N CYS A 17 40.16 -18.11 8.80
CA CYS A 17 39.12 -19.10 8.56
C CYS A 17 38.03 -18.58 7.61
N LYS A 18 37.58 -17.32 7.80
CA LYS A 18 36.62 -16.66 6.90
C LYS A 18 37.18 -16.53 5.49
N GLY A 19 38.45 -16.13 5.36
CA GLY A 19 39.13 -16.05 4.06
C GLY A 19 39.16 -17.39 3.32
N LYS A 20 39.55 -18.48 4.01
CA LYS A 20 39.55 -19.84 3.42
C LYS A 20 38.15 -20.28 2.95
N LYS A 21 37.13 -20.09 3.79
CA LYS A 21 35.74 -20.39 3.44
C LYS A 21 35.24 -19.57 2.25
N TRP A 22 35.69 -18.32 2.12
CA TRP A 22 35.35 -17.48 0.98
C TRP A 22 35.97 -18.00 -0.32
N VAL A 23 37.24 -18.43 -0.29
CA VAL A 23 37.90 -19.04 -1.45
C VAL A 23 37.19 -20.32 -1.87
N GLU A 24 36.91 -21.23 -0.94
CA GLU A 24 36.17 -22.47 -1.23
C GLU A 24 34.76 -22.20 -1.80
N PHE A 25 34.13 -21.11 -1.36
CA PHE A 25 32.83 -20.69 -1.89
C PHE A 25 32.95 -20.17 -3.32
N CYS A 26 33.97 -19.36 -3.63
CA CYS A 26 34.24 -18.86 -4.97
C CYS A 26 34.58 -19.99 -5.96
N GLU A 27 35.32 -21.01 -5.52
CA GLU A 27 35.65 -22.19 -6.35
C GLU A 27 34.42 -23.03 -6.70
N LYS A 28 33.41 -23.05 -5.82
CA LYS A 28 32.13 -23.75 -6.05
C LYS A 28 31.13 -22.95 -6.87
N LEU A 29 31.42 -21.68 -7.17
CA LEU A 29 30.51 -20.80 -7.89
C LEU A 29 30.60 -21.09 -9.39
N ASP A 30 29.51 -21.58 -9.97
CA ASP A 30 29.45 -21.92 -11.40
C ASP A 30 29.27 -20.65 -12.23
N PRO A 31 30.26 -20.25 -13.08
CA PRO A 31 30.25 -19.00 -13.83
C PRO A 31 29.07 -18.86 -14.80
N ARG A 32 28.39 -19.97 -15.15
CA ARG A 32 27.24 -19.96 -16.05
C ARG A 32 25.93 -19.62 -15.34
N LYS A 33 25.88 -19.73 -14.00
CA LYS A 33 24.66 -19.48 -13.21
C LYS A 33 24.60 -18.05 -12.72
N ILE A 34 24.09 -17.17 -13.57
CA ILE A 34 23.88 -15.73 -13.30
C ILE A 34 23.08 -15.50 -11.99
N SER A 35 22.12 -16.37 -11.66
CA SER A 35 21.32 -16.27 -10.44
C SER A 35 22.11 -16.45 -9.13
N GLN A 36 23.16 -17.28 -9.14
CA GLN A 36 24.04 -17.46 -7.98
C GLN A 36 24.90 -16.21 -7.74
N HIS A 37 25.43 -15.62 -8.81
CA HIS A 37 26.20 -14.38 -8.77
C HIS A 37 25.38 -13.21 -8.24
N TRP A 38 24.14 -13.06 -8.73
CA TRP A 38 23.23 -12.04 -8.23
C TRP A 38 22.93 -12.18 -6.74
N ARG A 39 22.81 -13.42 -6.22
CA ARG A 39 22.59 -13.64 -4.79
C ARG A 39 23.81 -13.23 -3.95
N VAL A 40 25.01 -13.48 -4.46
CA VAL A 40 26.26 -13.06 -3.81
C VAL A 40 26.35 -11.54 -3.77
N ILE A 41 26.12 -10.87 -4.90
CA ILE A 41 26.13 -9.40 -5.00
C ILE A 41 25.13 -8.77 -4.02
N LYS A 42 23.89 -9.27 -3.98
CA LYS A 42 22.87 -8.79 -3.04
C LYS A 42 23.26 -8.97 -1.57
N THR A 43 23.96 -10.06 -1.26
CA THR A 43 24.42 -10.35 0.10
C THR A 43 25.58 -9.42 0.49
N LEU A 44 26.49 -9.12 -0.43
CA LEU A 44 27.58 -8.16 -0.21
C LEU A 44 27.06 -6.71 -0.06
N ASN A 45 26.05 -6.33 -0.84
CA ASN A 45 25.42 -5.01 -0.75
C ASN A 45 24.48 -4.88 0.47
N ASN A 46 24.40 -5.90 1.33
CA ASN A 46 23.43 -6.01 2.43
C ASN A 46 21.95 -5.88 2.00
N GLU A 47 21.66 -5.94 0.70
CA GLU A 47 20.30 -5.86 0.13
C GLU A 47 19.45 -7.05 0.56
N THR A 48 20.07 -8.17 0.95
CA THR A 48 19.39 -9.35 1.48
C THR A 48 18.77 -9.11 2.87
N THR A 49 19.14 -8.02 3.58
CA THR A 49 18.53 -7.69 4.88
C THR A 49 17.17 -6.98 4.76
N LEU A 50 16.81 -6.49 3.56
CA LEU A 50 15.46 -5.98 3.27
C LEU A 50 14.44 -7.09 2.98
N GLY A 51 14.86 -8.36 2.95
CA GLY A 51 13.99 -9.54 2.85
C GLY A 51 13.51 -10.12 4.18
N LYS A 52 13.87 -9.50 5.31
CA LYS A 52 13.24 -9.72 6.63
C LYS A 52 12.34 -8.55 7.04
N VAL A 53 11.91 -7.72 6.10
CA VAL A 53 10.55 -7.19 6.22
C VAL A 53 9.68 -8.43 6.20
N HIS A 54 8.98 -8.64 7.30
CA HIS A 54 7.89 -9.58 7.45
C HIS A 54 7.04 -9.60 6.17
N LEU A 55 7.41 -10.44 5.20
CA LEU A 55 6.41 -11.11 4.42
C LEU A 55 5.65 -11.86 5.49
N GLN A 56 4.54 -11.27 5.95
CA GLN A 56 3.36 -12.06 6.21
C GLN A 56 3.17 -12.88 4.94
N SER A 57 3.88 -14.01 4.88
CA SER A 57 3.62 -14.99 3.86
C SER A 57 2.16 -15.32 4.11
N ASN A 58 1.29 -15.05 3.13
CA ASN A 58 -0.12 -15.44 3.17
C ASN A 58 -0.25 -16.98 3.11
N THR A 59 0.73 -17.71 3.63
CA THR A 59 0.75 -19.15 3.77
C THR A 59 -0.18 -19.48 4.91
N ILE A 60 -1.34 -19.99 4.54
CA ILE A 60 -2.35 -20.44 5.47
C ILE A 60 -1.86 -21.77 6.03
N SER A 61 -1.67 -21.80 7.34
CA SER A 61 -1.25 -23.00 8.08
C SER A 61 -2.41 -23.50 8.93
N LEU A 62 -2.88 -24.71 8.67
CA LEU A 62 -3.91 -25.37 9.48
C LEU A 62 -3.29 -26.61 10.14
N SER A 63 -3.30 -26.67 11.47
CA SER A 63 -2.82 -27.82 12.26
C SER A 63 -1.40 -28.29 11.92
N GLY A 64 -0.49 -27.35 11.63
CA GLY A 64 0.92 -27.64 11.32
C GLY A 64 1.20 -28.03 9.86
N ARG A 65 0.18 -28.05 8.99
CA ARG A 65 0.36 -28.16 7.54
C ARG A 65 0.26 -26.78 6.89
N ASN A 66 1.20 -26.49 6.00
CA ASN A 66 1.23 -25.29 5.19
C ASN A 66 0.67 -25.61 3.82
N ALA A 67 -0.31 -24.84 3.34
CA ALA A 67 -0.79 -25.00 1.98
C ALA A 67 0.30 -24.63 0.97
N ALA A 68 0.57 -25.54 0.03
CA ALA A 68 1.60 -25.37 -1.00
C ALA A 68 1.04 -24.80 -2.30
N ILE A 69 -0.27 -24.92 -2.54
CA ILE A 69 -0.95 -24.54 -3.78
C ILE A 69 -2.23 -23.73 -3.47
N ASN A 70 -2.62 -22.81 -4.35
CA ASN A 70 -3.78 -21.91 -4.17
C ASN A 70 -5.13 -22.64 -3.97
N ILE A 71 -5.29 -23.85 -4.52
CA ILE A 71 -6.52 -24.64 -4.31
C ILE A 71 -6.56 -25.16 -2.86
N GLU A 72 -5.41 -25.60 -2.36
CA GLU A 72 -5.25 -26.10 -1.00
C GLU A 72 -5.43 -24.97 0.02
N THR A 73 -4.93 -23.76 -0.26
CA THR A 73 -5.18 -22.59 0.61
C THR A 73 -6.66 -22.28 0.71
N ALA A 74 -7.41 -22.32 -0.41
CA ALA A 74 -8.85 -22.07 -0.43
C ALA A 74 -9.64 -23.13 0.36
N LEU A 75 -9.26 -24.40 0.23
CA LEU A 75 -9.88 -25.51 0.98
C LEU A 75 -9.58 -25.41 2.48
N MET A 76 -8.33 -25.15 2.87
CA MET A 76 -7.96 -24.96 4.28
C MET A 76 -8.66 -23.74 4.89
N LEU A 77 -8.88 -22.67 4.11
CA LEU A 77 -9.70 -21.54 4.51
C LEU A 77 -11.15 -21.96 4.75
N ALA A 78 -11.76 -22.64 3.80
CA ALA A 78 -13.15 -23.08 3.90
C ALA A 78 -13.34 -23.96 5.14
N GLU A 79 -12.47 -24.94 5.37
CA GLU A 79 -12.49 -25.82 6.53
C GLU A 79 -12.31 -25.05 7.85
N HIS A 80 -11.38 -24.09 7.90
CA HIS A 80 -11.20 -23.24 9.08
C HIS A 80 -12.47 -22.44 9.42
N TYR A 81 -13.11 -21.85 8.41
CA TYR A 81 -14.32 -21.06 8.64
C TYR A 81 -15.55 -21.93 8.94
N GLU A 82 -15.63 -23.13 8.38
CA GLU A 82 -16.69 -24.11 8.65
C GLU A 82 -16.61 -24.67 10.09
N THR A 83 -15.39 -24.98 10.56
CA THR A 83 -15.17 -25.64 11.86
C THR A 83 -14.96 -24.66 13.02
N LYS A 84 -14.26 -23.54 12.81
CA LYS A 84 -13.87 -22.60 13.88
C LYS A 84 -14.55 -21.23 13.80
N SER A 85 -15.13 -20.85 12.66
CA SER A 85 -15.75 -19.54 12.47
C SER A 85 -17.28 -19.58 12.44
N LYS A 86 -17.89 -20.34 13.35
CA LYS A 86 -19.21 -19.94 13.84
C LYS A 86 -19.00 -18.72 14.75
N LEU A 87 -18.79 -17.55 14.13
CA LEU A 87 -18.81 -16.28 14.82
C LEU A 87 -20.15 -16.18 15.54
N ASN A 88 -20.12 -16.29 16.87
CA ASN A 88 -21.30 -16.09 17.70
C ASN A 88 -21.61 -14.59 17.70
N PHE A 89 -22.37 -14.14 16.71
CA PHE A 89 -22.82 -12.75 16.64
C PHE A 89 -23.72 -12.44 17.81
N ASN A 90 -23.28 -11.52 18.65
CA ASN A 90 -24.07 -11.05 19.77
C ASN A 90 -25.22 -10.16 19.27
N ALA A 91 -26.12 -9.74 20.18
CA ALA A 91 -27.25 -8.90 19.82
C ALA A 91 -26.83 -7.52 19.25
N ASN A 92 -25.67 -6.99 19.66
CA ASN A 92 -25.14 -5.72 19.18
C ASN A 92 -24.60 -5.83 17.75
N ASP A 93 -23.92 -6.92 17.40
CA ASP A 93 -23.42 -7.17 16.05
C ASP A 93 -24.58 -7.26 15.05
N LYS A 94 -25.67 -7.91 15.45
CA LYS A 94 -26.91 -7.98 14.64
C LYS A 94 -27.55 -6.60 14.47
N LYS A 95 -27.56 -5.75 15.51
CA LYS A 95 -28.03 -4.36 15.42
C LYS A 95 -27.15 -3.54 14.48
N LEU A 96 -25.83 -3.66 14.57
CA LEU A 96 -24.87 -2.98 13.69
C LEU A 96 -25.08 -3.39 12.23
N LEU A 97 -25.20 -4.69 11.96
CA LEU A 97 -25.48 -5.21 10.62
C LEU A 97 -26.80 -4.69 10.08
N LYS A 98 -27.84 -4.61 10.92
CA LYS A 98 -29.14 -4.04 10.53
C LYS A 98 -29.02 -2.55 10.20
N ALA A 99 -28.30 -1.77 11.02
CA ALA A 99 -28.07 -0.35 10.77
C ALA A 99 -27.32 -0.14 9.44
N TYR A 100 -26.28 -0.93 9.18
CA TYR A 100 -25.52 -0.88 7.94
C TYR A 100 -26.34 -1.26 6.71
N ARG A 101 -27.15 -2.33 6.80
CA ARG A 101 -28.06 -2.70 5.71
C ARG A 101 -29.11 -1.61 5.44
N ASN A 102 -29.58 -0.94 6.49
CA ASN A 102 -30.52 0.16 6.35
C ASN A 102 -29.86 1.38 5.70
N SER A 103 -28.61 1.72 6.04
CA SER A 103 -27.91 2.84 5.40
C SER A 103 -27.63 2.57 3.93
N MET A 104 -27.27 1.34 3.56
CA MET A 104 -27.12 0.94 2.15
C MET A 104 -28.43 0.98 1.36
N LYS A 105 -29.55 0.59 1.98
CA LYS A 105 -30.88 0.71 1.35
C LYS A 105 -31.26 2.18 1.16
N PHE A 106 -30.96 3.01 2.15
CA PHE A 106 -31.19 4.45 2.07
C PHE A 106 -30.35 5.10 0.97
N SER A 107 -29.07 4.73 0.84
CA SER A 107 -28.20 5.27 -0.23
C SER A 107 -28.63 4.81 -1.63
N ARG A 108 -29.15 3.57 -1.78
CA ARG A 108 -29.71 3.11 -3.06
C ARG A 108 -31.01 3.80 -3.45
N ASN A 109 -31.80 4.22 -2.46
CA ASN A 109 -33.05 4.95 -2.68
C ASN A 109 -32.86 6.47 -2.64
N TYR A 110 -31.63 6.95 -2.43
CA TYR A 110 -31.30 8.34 -2.65
C TYR A 110 -31.44 8.56 -4.15
N GLN A 111 -32.52 9.22 -4.55
CA GLN A 111 -32.64 9.72 -5.91
C GLN A 111 -31.34 10.49 -6.18
N ILE A 112 -30.74 10.22 -7.34
CA ILE A 112 -29.66 11.05 -7.85
C ILE A 112 -30.32 12.40 -8.10
N ASN A 113 -30.46 13.21 -7.05
CA ASN A 113 -30.67 14.63 -7.20
C ASN A 113 -29.55 15.06 -8.12
N ASP A 114 -29.96 15.63 -9.25
CA ASP A 114 -29.09 15.95 -10.35
C ASP A 114 -27.94 16.79 -9.81
N ILE A 115 -26.78 16.17 -9.59
CA ILE A 115 -25.61 16.77 -8.92
C ILE A 115 -25.17 18.03 -9.67
N PHE A 116 -25.60 18.15 -10.93
CA PHE A 116 -25.37 19.29 -11.80
C PHE A 116 -26.38 20.43 -11.64
N THR A 117 -27.47 20.25 -10.88
CA THR A 117 -28.48 21.29 -10.59
C THR A 117 -28.26 21.99 -9.25
N GLU A 118 -27.51 21.36 -8.34
CA GLU A 118 -27.18 21.96 -7.05
C GLU A 118 -26.09 23.02 -7.21
N ARG A 119 -26.24 24.14 -6.49
CA ARG A 119 -25.25 25.21 -6.50
C ARG A 119 -24.02 24.74 -5.74
N VAL A 120 -22.85 24.78 -6.39
CA VAL A 120 -21.56 24.48 -5.75
C VAL A 120 -21.33 25.44 -4.58
N SER A 121 -21.12 24.88 -3.39
CA SER A 121 -20.79 25.66 -2.20
C SER A 121 -19.35 26.19 -2.27
N MET A 122 -19.08 27.27 -1.55
CA MET A 122 -17.70 27.81 -1.45
C MET A 122 -16.74 26.81 -0.79
N GLU A 123 -17.23 25.98 0.13
CA GLU A 123 -16.42 24.96 0.81
C GLU A 123 -16.00 23.84 -0.16
N GLU A 124 -16.93 23.38 -1.02
CA GLU A 124 -16.63 22.40 -2.07
C GLU A 124 -15.66 22.95 -3.11
N LEU A 125 -15.82 24.22 -3.48
CA LEU A 125 -14.90 24.91 -4.37
C LEU A 125 -13.49 25.00 -3.77
N ASP A 126 -13.38 25.41 -2.50
CA ASP A 126 -12.10 25.49 -1.81
C ASP A 126 -11.44 24.10 -1.72
N PHE A 127 -12.22 23.07 -1.40
CA PHE A 127 -11.75 21.69 -1.41
C PHE A 127 -11.23 21.26 -2.79
N ALA A 128 -11.98 21.54 -3.86
CA ALA A 128 -11.57 21.22 -5.22
C ALA A 128 -10.26 21.93 -5.62
N ILE A 129 -10.09 23.21 -5.24
CA ILE A 129 -8.85 23.97 -5.50
C ILE A 129 -7.66 23.34 -4.76
N THR A 130 -7.84 22.84 -3.54
CA THR A 130 -6.75 22.14 -2.81
C THR A 130 -6.36 20.80 -3.42
N LYS A 131 -7.28 20.14 -4.14
CA LYS A 131 -7.04 18.85 -4.79
C LYS A 131 -6.51 18.96 -6.21
N MET A 132 -6.55 20.16 -6.80
CA MET A 132 -6.05 20.41 -8.14
C MET A 132 -4.51 20.37 -8.18
N ASP A 133 -3.95 19.76 -9.23
CA ASP A 133 -2.51 19.78 -9.50
C ASP A 133 -2.05 21.19 -9.93
N PRO A 134 -1.20 21.89 -9.14
CA PRO A 134 -0.77 23.24 -9.45
C PRO A 134 0.15 23.34 -10.67
N HIS A 135 0.82 22.25 -11.05
CA HIS A 135 1.83 22.24 -12.11
C HIS A 135 1.29 21.81 -13.48
N LYS A 136 -0.02 21.57 -13.56
CA LYS A 136 -0.66 21.23 -14.82
C LYS A 136 -0.58 22.41 -15.80
N ALA A 137 -0.36 22.09 -17.08
CA ALA A 137 -0.34 23.09 -18.15
C ALA A 137 -1.68 23.87 -18.17
N PRO A 138 -1.62 25.19 -18.39
CA PRO A 138 -2.82 26.02 -18.40
C PRO A 138 -3.70 25.70 -19.61
N GLY A 139 -4.99 26.03 -19.49
CA GLY A 139 -5.94 25.92 -20.59
C GLY A 139 -5.77 27.03 -21.63
N SER A 140 -6.76 27.17 -22.52
CA SER A 140 -6.81 28.26 -23.52
C SER A 140 -6.94 29.65 -22.90
N ASP A 141 -7.34 29.72 -21.63
CA ASP A 141 -7.42 30.93 -20.82
C ASP A 141 -6.06 31.38 -20.25
N LEU A 142 -5.02 30.55 -20.41
CA LEU A 142 -3.67 30.78 -19.89
C LEU A 142 -3.62 30.92 -18.36
N ILE A 143 -4.62 30.41 -17.64
CA ILE A 143 -4.67 30.45 -16.17
C ILE A 143 -3.98 29.20 -15.63
N PHE A 144 -2.88 29.40 -14.89
CA PHE A 144 -2.16 28.30 -14.25
C PHE A 144 -2.83 27.85 -12.96
N GLY A 145 -2.71 26.57 -12.63
CA GLY A 145 -3.27 26.01 -11.39
C GLY A 145 -2.76 26.72 -10.13
N GLN A 146 -1.48 27.12 -10.11
CA GLN A 146 -0.89 27.94 -9.05
C GLN A 146 -1.63 29.28 -8.85
N MET A 147 -2.08 29.93 -9.92
CA MET A 147 -2.78 31.21 -9.81
C MET A 147 -4.12 31.04 -9.09
N VAL A 148 -4.85 29.97 -9.41
CA VAL A 148 -6.17 29.67 -8.80
C VAL A 148 -6.05 29.37 -7.31
N GLN A 149 -4.98 28.71 -6.87
CA GLN A 149 -4.72 28.47 -5.44
C GLN A 149 -4.57 29.77 -4.64
N HIS A 150 -4.05 30.82 -5.27
CA HIS A 150 -3.87 32.14 -4.66
C HIS A 150 -5.03 33.11 -4.88
N PHE A 151 -6.16 32.66 -5.42
CA PHE A 151 -7.34 33.53 -5.55
C PHE A 151 -7.90 33.92 -4.19
N GLY A 152 -8.12 35.23 -4.00
CA GLY A 152 -8.88 35.73 -2.86
C GLY A 152 -10.37 35.39 -2.97
N SER A 153 -11.10 35.44 -1.85
CA SER A 153 -12.52 35.07 -1.78
C SER A 153 -13.41 35.83 -2.78
N ARG A 154 -13.08 37.08 -3.10
CA ARG A 154 -13.80 37.89 -4.11
C ARG A 154 -13.59 37.37 -5.53
N ALA A 155 -12.36 36.98 -5.88
CA ALA A 155 -12.04 36.42 -7.18
C ALA A 155 -12.71 35.06 -7.35
N LYS A 156 -12.60 34.18 -6.35
CA LYS A 156 -13.27 32.86 -6.34
C LYS A 156 -14.78 32.97 -6.54
N LYS A 157 -15.43 33.90 -5.82
CA LYS A 157 -16.88 34.12 -5.96
C LYS A 157 -17.26 34.71 -7.32
N GLY A 158 -16.42 35.57 -7.90
CA GLY A 158 -16.67 36.16 -9.22
C GLY A 158 -16.50 35.16 -10.38
N THR A 159 -15.50 34.27 -10.30
CA THR A 159 -15.18 33.30 -11.36
C THR A 159 -16.00 32.02 -11.26
N PHE A 160 -16.28 31.55 -10.03
CA PHE A 160 -16.93 30.25 -9.80
C PHE A 160 -18.32 30.38 -9.16
N GLY A 161 -18.63 31.50 -8.50
CA GLY A 161 -19.91 31.69 -7.80
C GLY A 161 -21.12 31.92 -8.70
N ASN A 162 -20.90 32.09 -10.01
CA ASN A 162 -21.95 32.25 -11.03
C ASN A 162 -22.09 31.03 -11.96
N PHE A 163 -21.56 29.86 -11.60
CA PHE A 163 -21.84 28.63 -12.34
C PHE A 163 -23.34 28.32 -12.24
N GLN A 164 -24.12 28.79 -13.22
CA GLN A 164 -25.43 28.24 -13.50
C GLN A 164 -25.23 26.91 -14.23
N PRO A 165 -26.02 25.87 -13.92
CA PRO A 165 -26.08 24.68 -14.75
C PRO A 165 -26.40 25.13 -16.18
N LEU A 166 -25.60 24.72 -17.16
CA LEU A 166 -25.89 24.95 -18.58
C LEU A 166 -27.10 24.08 -18.97
N LEU A 167 -28.29 24.51 -18.59
CA LEU A 167 -29.55 24.06 -19.17
C LEU A 167 -29.79 24.87 -20.45
N ASP A 168 -28.99 24.64 -21.49
CA ASP A 168 -29.36 24.99 -22.86
C ASP A 168 -28.36 24.40 -23.85
N TYR A 169 -28.55 23.13 -24.20
CA TYR A 169 -28.31 22.63 -25.56
C TYR A 169 -29.46 21.68 -25.90
N ARG A 170 -30.36 22.16 -26.77
CA ARG A 170 -31.29 21.32 -27.53
C ARG A 170 -30.51 20.47 -28.54
#